data_AF-A0A969LI57-F1
#
_entry.id   AF-A0A969LI57-F1
#
_cell.length_a   1.000
_cell.length_b   1.000
_cell.length_c   1.000
_cell.angle_alpha   90.00
_cell.angle_beta   90.00
_cell.angle_gamma   90.00
#
_symmetry.space_group_name_H-M   'P 1'
#
loop_
_entity.id
_entity.type
_entity.pdbx_description
1 polymer ?
#
loop_
_entity_poly.entity_id
_entity_poly.type
_entity_poly.pdbx_seq_one_letter_code
_entity_poly.pdbx_strand_id
1 'polypeptide(L)'
;MLKPFEGEYDFIFIDCPPGLSALSENVFHAADIVLMPVIPTTLSIRTYNMVKDYFKEKGIELSKMMCFFTMVDLRKNMHKEIMEELYKDKRFFENYIPYLSDVEKMGIHRTPIEEYARSSYAAQCYRDLWEEIKEGVL
;
A
#
# COMPACT_ATOMS: atom_id res chain seq x y z
N MET A 1 -4.92 10.21 -20.07
CA MET A 1 -5.80 10.94 -19.13
C MET A 1 -5.02 11.88 -18.23
N LEU A 2 -3.84 11.49 -17.71
CA LEU A 2 -3.09 12.31 -16.74
C LEU A 2 -2.13 13.36 -17.35
N LYS A 3 -1.77 13.23 -18.64
CA LYS A 3 -0.88 14.17 -19.35
C LYS A 3 -1.19 15.68 -19.19
N PRO A 4 -2.46 16.13 -19.10
CA PRO A 4 -2.73 17.55 -18.91
C PRO A 4 -2.25 18.13 -17.57
N PHE A 5 -2.04 17.29 -16.55
CA PHE A 5 -1.57 17.70 -15.21
C PHE A 5 -0.06 17.53 -15.05
N GLU A 6 0.64 17.13 -16.12
CA GLU A 6 2.07 16.89 -16.11
C GLU A 6 2.82 18.21 -15.87
N GLY A 7 3.57 18.28 -14.77
CA GLY A 7 4.29 19.49 -14.34
C GLY A 7 3.50 20.41 -13.40
N GLU A 8 2.24 20.10 -13.07
CA GLU A 8 1.46 20.87 -12.06
C GLU A 8 1.57 20.29 -10.63
N TYR A 9 1.84 18.98 -10.52
CA TYR A 9 1.94 18.27 -9.25
C TYR A 9 3.20 17.42 -9.21
N ASP A 10 3.86 17.36 -8.05
CA ASP A 10 4.98 16.45 -7.82
C ASP A 10 4.51 14.98 -7.78
N PHE A 11 3.32 14.74 -7.19
CA PHE A 11 2.74 13.41 -7.05
C PHE A 11 1.23 13.41 -7.31
N ILE A 12 0.75 12.36 -7.99
CA ILE A 12 -0.68 12.10 -8.20
C ILE A 12 -1.01 10.73 -7.61
N PHE A 13 -1.86 10.72 -6.58
CA PHE A 13 -2.37 9.48 -5.97
C PHE A 13 -3.73 9.11 -6.57
N ILE A 14 -3.87 7.85 -6.99
CA ILE A 14 -5.11 7.31 -7.56
C ILE A 14 -5.61 6.18 -6.65
N ASP A 15 -6.70 6.44 -5.93
CA ASP A 15 -7.37 5.40 -5.14
C ASP A 15 -8.23 4.52 -6.05
N CYS A 16 -7.90 3.24 -6.11
CA CYS A 16 -8.52 2.30 -7.03
C CYS A 16 -9.64 1.51 -6.34
N PRO A 17 -10.77 1.28 -7.03
CA PRO A 17 -11.80 0.40 -6.48
C PRO A 17 -11.25 -1.03 -6.31
N PRO A 18 -11.83 -1.82 -5.40
CA PRO A 18 -11.38 -3.18 -5.15
C PRO A 18 -11.60 -4.07 -6.39
N GLY A 19 -10.66 -4.99 -6.61
CA GLY A 19 -10.74 -6.04 -7.64
C GLY A 19 -9.92 -5.76 -8.90
N LEU A 20 -9.75 -6.81 -9.70
CA LEU A 20 -9.11 -6.75 -11.01
C LEU A 20 -10.18 -6.50 -12.07
N SER A 21 -10.28 -5.26 -12.52
CA SER A 21 -11.21 -4.81 -13.56
C SER A 21 -10.44 -4.12 -14.69
N ALA A 22 -11.11 -3.83 -15.81
CA ALA A 22 -10.52 -3.04 -16.90
C ALA A 22 -10.07 -1.63 -16.43
N LEU A 23 -10.71 -1.07 -15.39
CA LEU A 23 -10.26 0.18 -14.78
C LEU A 23 -8.93 -0.01 -14.06
N SER A 24 -8.81 -1.04 -13.22
CA SER A 24 -7.58 -1.36 -12.49
C SER A 24 -6.42 -1.64 -13.46
N GLU A 25 -6.68 -2.31 -14.59
CA GLU A 25 -5.71 -2.56 -15.66
C GLU A 25 -5.20 -1.24 -16.28
N ASN A 26 -6.09 -0.32 -16.62
CA ASN A 26 -5.70 0.99 -17.14
C ASN A 26 -4.86 1.78 -16.12
N VAL A 27 -5.15 1.66 -14.82
CA VAL A 27 -4.35 2.29 -13.78
C VAL A 27 -2.95 1.66 -13.69
N PHE A 28 -2.84 0.33 -13.73
CA PHE A 28 -1.52 -0.34 -13.69
C PHE A 28 -0.63 0.05 -14.86
N HIS A 29 -1.20 0.25 -16.04
CA HIS A 29 -0.44 0.72 -17.21
C HIS A 29 -0.07 2.20 -17.13
N ALA A 30 -0.96 3.04 -16.60
CA ALA A 30 -0.77 4.48 -16.53
C ALA A 30 0.13 4.93 -15.37
N ALA A 31 0.15 4.18 -14.27
CA ALA A 31 0.92 4.53 -13.09
C ALA A 31 2.40 4.21 -13.26
N ASP A 32 3.24 5.11 -12.73
CA ASP A 32 4.66 4.84 -12.55
C ASP A 32 4.86 3.71 -11.54
N ILE A 33 4.09 3.76 -10.45
CA ILE A 33 4.14 2.81 -9.33
C ILE A 33 2.74 2.45 -8.86
N VAL A 34 2.58 1.19 -8.46
CA VAL A 34 1.38 0.65 -7.84
C VAL A 34 1.71 0.27 -6.40
N LEU A 35 1.15 1.01 -5.45
CA LEU A 35 1.22 0.69 -4.02
C LEU A 35 0.07 -0.25 -3.65
N MET A 36 0.39 -1.49 -3.28
CA MET A 36 -0.57 -2.51 -2.89
C MET A 36 -0.57 -2.69 -1.36
N PRO A 37 -1.62 -2.23 -0.65
CA PRO A 37 -1.79 -2.54 0.77
C PRO A 37 -2.14 -4.02 0.95
N VAL A 38 -1.44 -4.70 1.86
CA VAL A 38 -1.64 -6.13 2.16
C VAL A 38 -1.95 -6.31 3.65
N ILE A 39 -3.07 -6.94 3.98
CA ILE A 39 -3.30 -7.42 5.35
C ILE A 39 -2.63 -8.80 5.46
N PRO A 40 -1.81 -9.09 6.49
CA PRO A 40 -1.09 -10.36 6.59
C PRO A 40 -2.03 -11.54 6.94
N THR A 41 -2.82 -11.97 5.95
CA THR A 41 -3.75 -13.10 6.01
C THR A 41 -3.64 -13.93 4.73
N THR A 42 -4.05 -15.19 4.81
CA THR A 42 -3.96 -16.15 3.69
C THR A 42 -4.65 -15.67 2.41
N LEU A 43 -5.81 -15.01 2.53
CA LEU A 43 -6.54 -14.49 1.37
C LEU A 43 -5.77 -13.34 0.70
N SER A 44 -5.20 -12.42 1.47
CA SER A 44 -4.41 -11.31 0.91
C SER A 44 -3.15 -11.79 0.20
N ILE A 45 -2.49 -12.84 0.70
CA ILE A 45 -1.33 -13.45 0.03
C ILE A 45 -1.76 -14.04 -1.32
N ARG A 46 -2.90 -14.72 -1.35
CA ARG A 46 -3.46 -15.25 -2.60
C ARG A 46 -3.74 -14.12 -3.60
N THR A 47 -4.31 -13.01 -3.15
CA THR A 47 -4.54 -11.83 -3.98
C THR A 47 -3.23 -11.23 -4.48
N TYR A 48 -2.23 -11.10 -3.62
CA TYR A 48 -0.89 -10.63 -4.01
C TYR A 48 -0.28 -11.49 -5.12
N ASN A 49 -0.33 -12.81 -4.98
CA ASN A 49 0.17 -13.72 -6.02
C ASN A 49 -0.64 -13.61 -7.32
N MET A 50 -1.96 -13.47 -7.23
CA MET A 50 -2.82 -13.27 -8.40
C MET A 50 -2.46 -11.98 -9.16
N VAL A 51 -2.24 -10.87 -8.45
CA VAL A 51 -1.82 -9.59 -9.07
C VAL A 51 -0.44 -9.73 -9.68
N LYS A 52 0.50 -10.39 -8.97
CA LYS A 52 1.85 -10.67 -9.48
C LYS A 52 1.82 -11.48 -10.78
N ASP A 53 1.01 -12.52 -10.84
CA ASP A 53 0.90 -13.35 -12.05
C ASP A 53 0.21 -12.59 -13.18
N TYR A 54 -0.78 -11.76 -12.86
CA TYR A 54 -1.42 -10.86 -13.81
C TYR A 54 -0.43 -9.86 -14.44
N PHE A 55 0.44 -9.24 -13.64
CA PHE A 55 1.49 -8.34 -14.15
C PHE A 55 2.40 -9.07 -15.15
N LYS A 56 2.80 -10.31 -14.85
CA LYS A 56 3.60 -11.12 -15.78
C LYS A 56 2.83 -11.43 -17.07
N GLU A 57 1.57 -11.84 -16.97
CA GLU A 57 0.73 -12.18 -18.13
C GLU A 57 0.56 -10.98 -19.07
N LYS A 58 0.41 -9.78 -18.50
CA LYS A 58 0.22 -8.53 -19.25
C LYS A 58 1.52 -7.84 -19.65
N GLY A 59 2.67 -8.41 -19.31
CA GLY A 59 3.98 -7.81 -19.60
C GLY A 59 4.22 -6.49 -18.86
N ILE A 60 3.58 -6.27 -17.71
CA ILE A 60 3.81 -5.12 -16.85
C ILE A 60 5.02 -5.43 -15.95
N GLU A 61 5.95 -4.49 -15.84
CA GLU A 61 7.14 -4.66 -15.01
C GLU A 61 6.76 -4.86 -13.54
N LEU A 62 7.20 -5.97 -12.95
CA LEU A 62 6.92 -6.29 -11.55
C LEU A 62 7.55 -5.32 -10.55
N SER A 63 8.59 -4.58 -10.96
CA SER A 63 9.21 -3.51 -10.17
C SER A 63 8.27 -2.34 -9.93
N LYS A 64 7.23 -2.16 -10.75
CA LYS A 64 6.19 -1.15 -10.50
C LYS A 64 5.32 -1.48 -9.30
N MET A 65 5.21 -2.76 -8.93
CA MET A 65 4.36 -3.18 -7.82
C MET A 65 5.16 -3.20 -6.53
N MET A 66 4.84 -2.25 -5.66
CA MET A 66 5.39 -2.13 -4.30
C MET A 66 4.27 -2.40 -3.30
N CYS A 67 4.59 -2.98 -2.15
CA CYS A 67 3.63 -3.48 -1.18
C CYS A 67 3.99 -2.99 0.22
N PHE A 68 2.99 -2.81 1.07
CA PHE A 68 3.20 -2.58 2.50
C PHE A 68 2.13 -3.31 3.30
N PHE A 69 2.45 -3.63 4.54
CA PHE A 69 1.47 -4.24 5.42
C PHE A 69 0.56 -3.21 6.06
N THR A 70 -0.74 -3.51 6.11
CA THR A 70 -1.74 -2.68 6.79
C THR A 70 -2.63 -3.53 7.70
N MET A 71 -3.30 -2.89 8.66
CA MET A 71 -4.13 -3.54 9.66
C MET A 71 -3.37 -4.66 10.41
N VAL A 72 -2.10 -4.43 10.70
CA VAL A 72 -1.24 -5.43 11.35
C VAL A 72 -1.58 -5.55 12.83
N ASP A 73 -1.98 -6.75 13.26
CA ASP A 73 -2.07 -7.15 14.66
C ASP A 73 -0.92 -8.10 15.05
N LEU A 74 0.12 -7.55 15.70
CA LEU A 74 1.29 -8.32 16.17
C LEU A 74 0.97 -9.34 17.27
N ARG A 75 -0.24 -9.34 17.84
CA ARG A 75 -0.65 -10.38 18.80
C ARG A 75 -0.97 -11.70 18.09
N LYS A 76 -1.18 -11.68 16.78
CA LYS A 76 -1.47 -12.87 15.96
C LYS A 76 -0.17 -13.43 15.39
N ASN A 77 0.17 -14.67 15.73
CA ASN A 77 1.34 -15.36 15.19
C ASN A 77 1.29 -15.44 13.65
N MET A 78 0.12 -15.74 13.09
CA MET A 78 -0.09 -15.77 11.64
C MET A 78 0.33 -14.46 10.97
N HIS A 79 0.08 -13.30 11.57
CA HIS A 79 0.50 -12.02 10.98
C HIS A 79 2.03 -11.91 10.94
N LYS A 80 2.69 -12.24 12.07
CA LYS A 80 4.16 -12.22 12.18
C LYS A 80 4.82 -13.15 11.17
N GLU A 81 4.38 -14.40 11.11
CA GLU A 81 4.93 -15.43 10.22
C GLU A 81 4.81 -15.00 8.74
N ILE A 82 3.65 -14.47 8.34
CA ILE A 82 3.42 -13.99 6.98
C ILE A 82 4.31 -12.79 6.65
N MET A 83 4.45 -11.84 7.58
CA MET A 83 5.31 -10.67 7.39
C MET A 83 6.77 -11.09 7.26
N GLU A 84 7.26 -11.96 8.14
CA GLU A 84 8.63 -12.50 8.07
C GLU A 84 8.93 -13.23 6.75
N GLU A 85 7.95 -13.93 6.18
CA GLU A 85 8.09 -14.57 4.88
C GLU A 85 8.16 -13.54 3.75
N LEU A 86 7.22 -12.59 3.72
CA LEU A 86 7.05 -11.67 2.61
C LEU A 86 8.02 -10.48 2.63
N TYR A 87 8.61 -10.10 3.77
CA TYR A 87 9.73 -9.14 3.80
C TYR A 87 10.97 -9.63 3.04
N LYS A 88 11.09 -10.94 2.77
CA LYS A 88 12.14 -11.47 1.88
C LYS A 88 11.94 -11.01 0.44
N ASP A 89 10.72 -10.66 0.07
CA ASP A 89 10.38 -10.09 -1.22
C ASP A 89 10.60 -8.57 -1.18
N LYS A 90 11.59 -8.09 -1.95
CA LYS A 90 12.03 -6.69 -1.95
C LYS A 90 10.99 -5.66 -2.40
N ARG A 91 9.80 -6.12 -2.79
CA ARG A 91 8.65 -5.27 -3.06
C ARG A 91 7.92 -4.84 -1.80
N PHE A 92 8.12 -5.54 -0.67
CA PHE A 92 7.53 -5.15 0.60
C PHE A 92 8.39 -4.12 1.31
N PHE A 93 7.79 -2.98 1.63
CA PHE A 93 8.31 -2.01 2.59
C PHE A 93 8.32 -2.62 3.99
N GLU A 94 9.36 -2.34 4.76
CA GLU A 94 9.57 -2.81 6.12
C GLU A 94 8.56 -2.17 7.09
N ASN A 95 8.25 -0.88 6.90
CA ASN A 95 7.25 -0.20 7.72
C ASN A 95 5.83 -0.68 7.38
N TYR A 96 4.97 -0.71 8.40
CA TYR A 96 3.60 -1.17 8.29
C TYR A 96 2.64 -0.29 9.09
N ILE A 97 1.35 -0.37 8.73
CA ILE A 97 0.29 0.31 9.48
C ILE A 97 -0.36 -0.68 10.45
N PRO A 98 -0.25 -0.46 11.78
CA PRO A 98 -0.85 -1.34 12.77
C PRO A 98 -2.37 -1.20 12.84
N TYR A 99 -3.05 -2.26 13.30
CA TYR A 99 -4.47 -2.22 13.61
C TYR A 99 -4.69 -1.49 14.95
N LEU A 100 -5.04 -0.20 14.88
CA LEU A 100 -5.23 0.66 16.05
C LEU A 100 -6.53 1.46 15.95
N SER A 101 -7.18 1.69 17.09
CA SER A 101 -8.41 2.47 17.19
C SER A 101 -8.26 3.88 16.63
N ASP A 102 -7.07 4.48 16.76
CA ASP A 102 -6.82 5.82 16.23
C ASP A 102 -6.86 5.85 14.71
N VAL A 103 -6.49 4.78 13.99
CA VAL A 103 -6.63 4.69 12.52
C VAL A 103 -8.12 4.65 12.14
N GLU A 104 -8.92 3.85 12.85
CA GLU A 104 -10.37 3.71 12.59
C GLU A 104 -11.13 5.02 12.84
N LYS A 105 -10.71 5.81 13.83
CA LYS A 105 -11.31 7.12 14.15
C LYS A 105 -11.18 8.15 13.02
N MET A 106 -10.30 7.96 12.04
CA MET A 106 -10.22 8.85 10.86
C MET A 106 -11.58 8.97 10.16
N GLY A 107 -12.33 7.87 10.07
CA GLY A 107 -13.67 7.86 9.46
C GLY A 107 -14.71 8.65 10.26
N ILE A 108 -14.55 8.71 11.59
CA ILE A 108 -15.43 9.48 12.48
C ILE A 108 -15.09 10.96 12.41
N HIS A 109 -13.81 11.31 12.54
CA HIS A 109 -13.35 12.70 12.50
C HIS A 109 -13.39 13.30 11.09
N ARG A 110 -13.41 12.46 10.04
CA ARG A 110 -13.33 12.84 8.63
C ARG A 110 -12.10 13.70 8.31
N THR A 111 -11.00 13.39 8.97
CA THR A 111 -9.71 14.06 8.79
C THR A 111 -8.58 13.03 8.93
N PRO A 112 -7.43 13.22 8.24
CA PRO A 112 -6.26 12.38 8.41
C PRO A 112 -5.75 12.34 9.85
N ILE A 113 -5.11 11.23 10.21
CA ILE A 113 -4.58 11.01 11.57
C ILE A 113 -3.55 12.06 12.00
N GLU A 114 -2.80 12.64 11.05
CA GLU A 114 -1.85 13.72 11.28
C GLU A 114 -2.52 15.01 11.80
N GLU A 115 -3.80 15.23 11.51
CA GLU A 115 -4.48 16.47 11.89
C GLU A 115 -5.03 16.41 13.33
N TYR A 116 -5.69 15.30 13.72
CA TYR A 116 -6.33 15.19 15.04
C TYR A 116 -5.52 14.39 16.07
N ALA A 117 -4.61 13.52 15.63
CA ALA A 117 -3.84 12.62 16.49
C ALA A 117 -2.36 12.56 16.09
N ARG A 118 -1.78 13.73 15.80
CA ARG A 118 -0.41 13.90 15.29
C ARG A 118 0.71 13.23 16.09
N SER A 119 0.54 13.18 17.42
CA SER A 119 1.50 12.59 18.35
C SER A 119 1.23 11.11 18.63
N SER A 120 0.22 10.51 17.99
CA SER A 120 -0.10 9.10 18.17
C SER A 120 0.96 8.21 17.52
N TYR A 121 1.10 7.00 18.04
CA TYR A 121 1.94 5.97 17.43
C TYR A 121 1.48 5.65 16.00
N ALA A 122 0.16 5.65 15.76
CA ALA A 122 -0.39 5.42 14.43
C ALA A 122 0.03 6.50 13.41
N ALA A 123 0.03 7.78 13.81
CA ALA A 123 0.54 8.87 12.96
C ALA A 123 2.03 8.68 12.65
N GLN A 124 2.83 8.28 13.65
CA GLN A 124 4.24 7.96 13.43
C GLN A 124 4.42 6.84 12.40
N CYS A 125 3.66 5.74 12.48
CA CYS A 125 3.75 4.65 11.49
C CYS A 125 3.45 5.10 10.06
N TYR A 126 2.49 6.02 9.87
CA TYR A 126 2.22 6.60 8.54
C TYR A 126 3.39 7.46 8.05
N ARG A 127 4.04 8.23 8.92
CA ARG A 127 5.24 9.01 8.56
C ARG A 127 6.40 8.11 8.19
N ASP A 128 6.68 7.08 8.98
CA ASP A 128 7.77 6.15 8.71
C ASP A 128 7.58 5.43 7.37
N LEU A 129 6.35 4.95 7.10
CA LEU A 129 6.01 4.35 5.81
C LEU A 129 6.14 5.35 4.65
N TRP A 130 5.73 6.61 4.86
CA TRP A 130 5.85 7.64 3.82
C TRP A 130 7.31 7.97 3.49
N GLU A 131 8.17 8.10 4.49
CA GLU A 131 9.61 8.30 4.27
C GLU A 131 10.21 7.13 3.49
N GLU A 132 9.86 5.90 3.85
CA GLU A 132 10.34 4.71 3.13
C GLU A 132 9.84 4.64 1.68
N ILE A 133 8.58 5.00 1.43
CA ILE A 133 8.03 5.07 0.06
C ILE A 133 8.79 6.12 -0.75
N LYS A 134 9.06 7.29 -0.19
CA LYS A 134 9.83 8.32 -0.89
C LYS A 134 11.23 7.81 -1.23
N GLU A 135 11.98 7.31 -0.27
CA GLU A 135 13.36 6.87 -0.52
C GLU A 135 13.48 5.64 -1.44
N GLY A 136 12.52 4.72 -1.34
CA GLY A 136 12.57 3.44 -2.07
C GLY A 136 12.06 3.51 -3.50
N VAL A 137 11.34 4.57 -3.87
CA VAL A 137 10.56 4.61 -5.10
C VAL A 137 10.56 5.96 -5.82
N LEU A 138 10.53 7.08 -5.09
CA LEU A 138 10.36 8.43 -5.64
C LEU A 138 11.70 9.17 -5.74
#